data_AF-G9KCE4-F1
#
_entry.id   AF-G9KCE4-F1
#
_cell.length_a   1.000
_cell.length_b   1.000
_cell.length_c   1.000
_cell.angle_alpha   90.00
_cell.angle_beta   90.00
_cell.angle_gamma   90.00
#
_symmetry.space_group_name_H-M   'P 1'
#
loop_
_entity.id
_entity.type
_entity.pdbx_description
1 polymer ?
#
loop_
_entity_poly.entity_id
_entity_poly.type
_entity_poly.pdbx_seq_one_letter_code
_entity_poly.pdbx_strand_id
1 'polypeptide(L)'
;AVNAAKYGVAGVLVYTDPADINDGQSSANETFPNSWCLPPSGVERGSYYEYFGDPLTPYLPANPSSFRLDPDAAPGFPPIPA
;
A
#
# COMPACT_ATOMS: atom_id res chain seq x y z
N ALA A 1 5.31 -5.25 -4.83
CA ALA A 1 5.43 -6.66 -4.40
C ALA A 1 5.25 -7.67 -5.55
N VAL A 2 4.09 -7.72 -6.23
CA VAL A 2 3.79 -8.71 -7.29
C VAL A 2 4.88 -8.80 -8.37
N ASN A 3 5.33 -7.66 -8.90
CA ASN A 3 6.38 -7.66 -9.93
C ASN A 3 7.75 -8.12 -9.39
N ALA A 4 8.13 -7.69 -8.18
CA ALA A 4 9.41 -8.06 -7.57
C ALA A 4 9.49 -9.56 -7.26
N ALA A 5 8.39 -10.15 -6.79
CA ALA A 5 8.31 -11.59 -6.49
C ALA A 5 8.58 -12.46 -7.73
N LYS A 6 8.19 -12.01 -8.93
CA LYS A 6 8.49 -12.70 -10.21
C LYS A 6 10.00 -12.87 -10.45
N TYR A 7 10.83 -12.05 -9.81
CA TYR A 7 12.29 -12.09 -9.90
C TYR A 7 12.95 -12.66 -8.63
N GLY A 8 12.21 -13.31 -7.74
CA GLY A 8 12.76 -13.96 -6.55
C GLY A 8 13.15 -13.00 -5.42
N VAL A 9 12.65 -11.76 -5.44
CA VAL A 9 12.86 -10.81 -4.34
C VAL A 9 12.10 -11.27 -3.08
N ALA A 10 12.74 -11.18 -1.92
CA ALA A 10 12.18 -11.65 -0.65
C ALA A 10 11.24 -10.64 0.05
N GLY A 11 11.37 -9.35 -0.25
CA GLY A 11 10.53 -8.29 0.31
C GLY A 11 10.73 -6.96 -0.40
N VAL A 12 9.79 -6.04 -0.22
CA VAL A 12 9.82 -4.71 -0.83
C VAL A 12 9.84 -3.65 0.27
N LEU A 13 10.53 -2.54 0.01
CA LEU A 13 10.37 -1.31 0.78
C LEU A 13 9.86 -0.22 -0.16
N VAL A 14 8.90 0.57 0.32
CA VAL A 14 8.37 1.72 -0.40
C VAL A 14 8.60 2.96 0.47
N TYR A 15 9.13 4.02 -0.13
CA TYR A 15 9.30 5.32 0.49
C TYR A 15 8.88 6.40 -0.49
N THR A 16 8.52 7.58 0.02
CA THR A 16 8.11 8.72 -0.81
C THR A 16 9.30 9.63 -1.04
N ASP A 17 9.78 9.71 -2.29
CA ASP A 17 10.93 10.55 -2.62
C ASP A 17 10.54 12.04 -2.61
N PRO A 18 11.32 12.93 -1.97
CA PRO A 18 11.06 14.37 -1.97
C PRO A 18 10.95 14.98 -3.36
N ALA A 19 11.62 14.43 -4.37
CA ALA A 19 11.51 14.91 -5.74
C ALA A 19 10.10 14.74 -6.33
N ASP A 20 9.35 13.71 -5.88
CA ASP A 20 8.04 13.37 -6.42
C ASP A 20 6.89 14.08 -5.70
N ILE A 21 7.07 14.43 -4.42
CA ILE A 21 5.98 14.99 -3.59
C ILE A 21 6.24 16.40 -3.03
N ASN A 22 7.51 16.80 -2.89
CA ASN A 22 7.90 18.04 -2.20
C ASN A 22 8.70 19.00 -3.11
N ASP A 23 8.66 18.83 -4.43
CA ASP A 23 9.48 19.61 -5.37
C ASP A 23 10.99 19.57 -5.02
N GLY A 24 11.45 18.47 -4.43
CA GLY A 24 12.83 18.26 -3.97
C GLY A 24 13.15 18.73 -2.54
N GLN A 25 12.19 19.33 -1.83
CA GLN A 25 12.39 19.84 -0.46
C GLN A 25 12.27 18.73 0.59
N SER A 26 13.18 18.71 1.55
CA SER A 26 13.27 17.60 2.52
C SER A 26 13.74 17.99 3.91
N SER A 27 14.14 19.23 4.15
CA SER A 27 14.57 19.63 5.50
C SER A 27 13.36 19.88 6.41
N ALA A 28 13.56 19.73 7.72
CA ALA A 28 12.51 19.97 8.72
C ALA A 28 11.95 21.40 8.69
N ASN A 29 12.74 22.38 8.21
CA ASN A 29 12.31 23.76 8.07
C ASN A 29 11.54 24.04 6.78
N GLU A 30 11.62 23.15 5.79
CA GLU A 30 10.89 23.25 4.52
C GLU A 30 9.60 22.44 4.53
N THR A 31 9.44 21.48 5.43
CA THR A 31 8.28 20.59 5.54
C THR A 31 7.34 20.98 6.68
N PHE A 32 6.19 20.31 6.81
CA PHE A 32 5.25 20.53 7.91
C PHE A 32 5.97 20.48 9.29
N PRO A 33 5.69 21.43 10.22
CA PRO A 33 4.60 22.41 10.20
C PRO A 33 4.89 23.71 9.43
N ASN A 34 6.07 23.87 8.83
CA ASN A 34 6.49 25.13 8.20
C ASN A 34 5.92 25.32 6.78
N SER A 35 5.46 24.24 6.17
CA SER A 35 4.78 24.24 4.88
C SER A 35 3.78 23.08 4.78
N TRP A 36 3.16 22.92 3.62
CA TRP A 36 2.35 21.77 3.24
C TRP A 36 3.15 20.49 2.87
N CYS A 37 4.48 20.58 2.74
CA CYS A 37 5.33 19.48 2.29
C CYS A 37 5.43 18.36 3.34
N LEU A 38 5.58 17.12 2.86
CA LEU A 38 5.68 15.91 3.68
C LEU A 38 6.95 15.94 4.56
N PRO A 39 6.85 15.84 5.90
CA PRO A 39 8.01 15.73 6.78
C PRO A 39 8.84 14.48 6.51
N PRO A 40 10.14 14.47 6.83
CA PRO A 40 11.03 13.31 6.60
C PRO A 40 10.59 12.02 7.29
N SER A 41 9.83 12.13 8.38
CA SER A 41 9.28 10.99 9.13
C SER A 41 7.87 10.59 8.69
N GLY A 42 7.28 11.29 7.72
CA GLY A 42 5.97 10.98 7.18
C GLY A 42 6.04 9.74 6.29
N VAL A 43 5.06 8.83 6.45
CA VAL A 43 4.97 7.59 5.66
C VAL A 43 3.56 7.43 5.14
N GLU A 44 3.43 7.29 3.82
CA GLU A 44 2.15 6.99 3.17
C GLU A 44 1.69 5.58 3.54
N ARG A 45 0.46 5.48 4.05
CA ARG A 45 -0.24 4.20 4.24
C ARG A 45 -1.17 3.99 3.06
N GLY A 46 -1.51 2.74 2.77
CA GLY A 46 -2.46 2.44 1.70
C GLY A 46 -2.80 0.97 1.63
N SER A 47 -3.83 0.64 0.85
CA SER A 47 -4.12 -0.74 0.50
C SER A 47 -3.11 -1.24 -0.53
N TYR A 48 -2.53 -2.42 -0.28
CA TYR A 48 -1.70 -3.14 -1.25
C TYR A 48 -2.50 -4.24 -1.97
N TYR A 49 -3.80 -4.31 -1.73
CA TYR A 49 -4.71 -5.25 -2.38
C TYR A 49 -4.96 -4.83 -3.83
N GLU A 50 -4.91 -5.78 -4.76
CA GLU A 50 -5.02 -5.54 -6.21
C GLU A 50 -6.41 -5.02 -6.63
N TYR A 51 -7.46 -5.45 -5.92
CA TYR A 51 -8.85 -5.12 -6.25
C TYR A 51 -9.45 -4.17 -5.20
N PHE A 52 -10.73 -3.83 -5.38
CA PHE A 52 -11.53 -3.10 -4.40
C PHE A 52 -12.67 -3.96 -3.87
N GLY A 53 -13.23 -3.57 -2.72
CA GLY A 53 -14.26 -4.34 -2.00
C GLY A 53 -13.65 -5.35 -1.01
N ASP A 54 -14.53 -6.12 -0.35
CA ASP A 54 -14.11 -7.20 0.55
C ASP A 54 -13.41 -8.31 -0.26
N PRO A 55 -12.14 -8.66 0.05
CA PRO A 55 -11.42 -9.73 -0.63
C PRO A 55 -12.14 -11.08 -0.64
N LEU A 56 -12.99 -11.34 0.36
CA LEU A 56 -13.61 -12.66 0.53
C LEU A 56 -14.97 -12.79 -0.13
N THR A 57 -15.60 -11.69 -0.58
CA THR A 57 -16.94 -11.72 -1.18
C THR A 57 -16.99 -11.02 -2.55
N PRO A 58 -16.14 -11.40 -3.52
CA PRO A 58 -16.21 -10.80 -4.84
C PRO A 58 -17.60 -11.01 -5.46
N TYR A 59 -18.16 -9.94 -6.02
CA TYR A 59 -19.49 -9.89 -6.63
C TYR A 59 -20.69 -10.11 -5.67
N LEU A 60 -20.45 -10.23 -4.37
CA LEU A 60 -21.49 -10.44 -3.35
C LEU A 60 -21.41 -9.39 -2.24
N PRO A 61 -22.53 -8.99 -1.62
CA PRO A 61 -22.48 -8.14 -0.43
C PRO A 61 -21.93 -8.93 0.77
N ALA A 62 -21.04 -8.30 1.54
CA ALA A 62 -20.39 -8.88 2.72
C ALA A 62 -21.30 -8.96 3.97
N ASN A 63 -22.52 -9.50 3.82
CA ASN A 63 -23.43 -9.74 4.96
C ASN A 63 -23.02 -11.00 5.76
N PRO A 64 -23.55 -11.23 6.98
CA PRO A 64 -23.15 -12.35 7.82
C PRO A 64 -23.30 -13.73 7.16
N SER A 65 -24.36 -13.93 6.37
CA SER A 65 -24.68 -15.19 5.70
C SER A 65 -24.01 -15.36 4.33
N SER A 66 -23.25 -14.36 3.87
CA SER A 66 -22.65 -14.38 2.54
C SER A 66 -21.63 -15.50 2.42
N PHE A 67 -21.59 -16.15 1.26
CA PHE A 67 -20.50 -17.05 0.93
C PHE A 67 -19.18 -16.27 0.95
N ARG A 68 -18.16 -16.85 1.59
CA ARG A 68 -16.82 -16.28 1.66
C ARG A 68 -15.83 -17.26 1.05
N LEU A 69 -14.90 -16.72 0.27
CA LEU A 69 -13.71 -17.44 -0.14
C LEU A 69 -12.90 -17.84 1.11
N ASP A 70 -12.16 -18.93 0.99
CA ASP A 70 -11.14 -19.30 1.97
C ASP A 70 -10.08 -18.18 2.04
N PRO A 71 -9.80 -17.58 3.22
CA PRO A 71 -8.84 -16.50 3.37
C PRO A 71 -7.45 -16.81 2.81
N ASP A 72 -6.99 -18.06 2.92
CA ASP A 72 -5.66 -18.46 2.45
C ASP A 72 -5.58 -18.59 0.92
N ALA A 73 -6.73 -18.73 0.25
CA ALA A 73 -6.83 -18.84 -1.21
C ALA A 73 -7.28 -17.53 -1.87
N ALA A 74 -7.54 -16.47 -1.10
CA ALA A 74 -8.02 -15.20 -1.63
C ALA A 74 -6.97 -14.55 -2.55
N PRO A 75 -7.32 -14.23 -3.81
CA PRO A 75 -6.38 -13.64 -4.78
C PRO A 75 -6.14 -12.16 -4.49
N GLY A 76 -5.13 -11.55 -5.11
CA GLY A 76 -4.92 -10.10 -5.10
C GLY A 76 -4.09 -9.57 -3.92
N PHE A 77 -3.66 -10.43 -2.99
CA PHE A 77 -2.69 -10.05 -1.96
C PHE A 77 -1.25 -10.05 -2.48
N PRO A 78 -0.38 -9.16 -1.96
CA PRO A 78 1.06 -9.22 -2.19
C PRO A 78 1.64 -10.60 -1.86
N PRO A 79 2.39 -11.24 -2.78
CA PRO A 79 2.94 -12.57 -2.56
C PRO A 79 4.21 -12.57 -1.67
N ILE A 80 4.71 -11.39 -1.31
CA ILE A 80 5.89 -11.18 -0.46
C ILE A 80 5.64 -9.99 0.47
N PRO A 81 6.31 -9.94 1.65
CA PRO A 81 6.24 -8.79 2.55
C PRO A 81 6.61 -7.47 1.85
N ALA A 82 5.88 -6.41 2.20
CA ALA A 82 6.09 -5.05 1.71
C ALA A 82 5.80 -4.04 2.81
#